data_AF-A0A497JZR7-F1
#
_entry.id   AF-A0A497JZR7-F1
#
_cell.length_a   1.000
_cell.length_b   1.000
_cell.length_c   1.000
_cell.angle_alpha   90.00
_cell.angle_beta   90.00
_cell.angle_gamma   90.00
#
_symmetry.space_group_name_H-M   'P 1'
#
loop_
_entity.id
_entity.type
_entity.pdbx_description
1 polymer ?
#
loop_
_entity_poly.entity_id
_entity_poly.type
_entity_poly.pdbx_seq_one_letter_code
_entity_poly.pdbx_strand_id
1 'polypeptide(L)' 'MIGCGSIVSKKTLAIVEAGNSRLVAVMSHSIDKDRSLAEKYGAPRYYYDRDLLLRNEDVDVVFIDGREVK' A
#
# COMPACT_ATOMS: atom_id res chain seq x y z
N MET A 1 -0.21 2.18 1.69
CA MET A 1 1.04 1.89 0.94
C MET A 1 0.85 2.37 -0.49
N ILE A 2 1.75 3.21 -1.00
CA ILE A 2 1.74 3.67 -2.40
C ILE A 2 3.00 3.16 -3.09
N GLY A 3 2.83 2.45 -4.20
CA GLY A 3 3.88 1.81 -4.98
C GLY A 3 3.72 0.28 -5.04
N CYS A 4 4.41 -0.34 -6.00
CA CYS A 4 4.40 -1.80 -6.19
C CYS A 4 5.80 -2.36 -6.51
N GLY A 5 6.85 -1.67 -6.06
CA GLY A 5 8.26 -2.04 -6.26
C GLY A 5 8.76 -3.11 -5.28
N SER A 6 10.03 -3.48 -5.45
CA SER A 6 10.70 -4.43 -4.54
C SER A 6 10.89 -3.86 -3.14
N ILE A 7 11.08 -2.53 -3.02
CA ILE A 7 11.17 -1.83 -1.72
C ILE A 7 9.83 -1.90 -1.00
N VAL A 8 8.71 -1.66 -1.69
CA VAL A 8 7.36 -1.83 -1.13
C VAL A 8 7.18 -3.20 -0.53
N SER A 9 7.51 -4.27 -1.25
CA SER A 9 7.38 -5.64 -0.74
C SER A 9 8.13 -5.85 0.59
N LYS A 10 9.36 -5.34 0.68
CA LYS A 10 10.19 -5.44 1.91
C LYS A 10 9.61 -4.62 3.05
N LYS A 11 9.15 -3.39 2.78
CA LYS A 11 8.57 -2.51 3.79
C LYS A 11 7.23 -3.01 4.29
N THR A 12 6.38 -3.51 3.39
CA THR A 12 5.12 -4.15 3.75
C THR A 12 5.34 -5.31 4.70
N LEU A 13 6.32 -6.19 4.44
CA LEU A 13 6.64 -7.29 5.34
C LEU A 13 7.00 -6.77 6.75
N ALA A 14 7.91 -5.79 6.84
CA ALA A 14 8.30 -5.21 8.11
C ALA A 14 7.12 -4.56 8.87
N ILE A 15 6.20 -3.89 8.16
CA ILE A 15 4.98 -3.30 8.73
C ILE A 15 4.05 -4.38 9.29
N VAL A 16 3.90 -5.51 8.59
CA VAL A 16 3.04 -6.61 9.04
C VAL A 16 3.68 -7.35 10.23
N GLU A 17 4.99 -7.58 10.20
CA GLU A 17 5.72 -8.30 11.25
C GLU A 17 5.91 -7.51 12.55
N ALA A 18 5.83 -6.17 12.50
CA ALA A 18 5.97 -5.33 13.69
C ALA A 18 4.90 -5.58 14.76
N GLY A 19 3.75 -6.15 14.38
CA GLY A 19 2.67 -6.56 15.29
C GLY A 19 1.86 -5.42 15.93
N ASN A 20 2.37 -4.19 15.89
CA ASN A 20 1.68 -2.97 16.31
C ASN A 20 1.21 -2.10 15.12
N SER A 21 1.30 -2.63 13.91
CA SER A 21 0.81 -2.00 12.69
C SER A 21 0.13 -3.01 11.78
N ARG A 22 -0.69 -2.52 10.85
CA ARG A 22 -1.39 -3.35 9.86
C ARG A 22 -1.39 -2.66 8.50
N LEU A 23 -1.38 -3.46 7.43
CA LEU A 23 -1.56 -2.94 6.09
C LEU A 23 -3.07 -2.80 5.81
N VAL A 24 -3.55 -1.57 5.66
CA VAL A 24 -4.99 -1.29 5.47
C VAL A 24 -5.38 -1.01 4.01
N ALA A 25 -4.43 -0.51 3.22
CA ALA A 25 -4.65 -0.11 1.85
C ALA A 25 -3.35 -0.12 1.03
N VAL A 26 -3.46 -0.50 -0.23
CA VAL A 26 -2.37 -0.44 -1.23
C VAL A 26 -2.83 0.33 -2.47
N MET A 27 -1.89 0.96 -3.18
CA MET A 27 -2.17 1.68 -4.43
C MET A 27 -0.94 1.74 -5.31
N SER A 28 -1.11 1.53 -6.60
CA SER A 28 -0.15 1.85 -7.66
C SER A 28 -0.89 2.06 -8.98
N HIS A 29 -0.13 2.19 -10.07
CA HIS A 29 -0.70 2.21 -11.43
C HIS A 29 -0.98 0.79 -11.99
N SER A 30 -0.71 -0.27 -11.23
CA SER A 30 -0.86 -1.65 -11.68
C SER A 30 -1.79 -2.41 -10.74
N ILE A 31 -3.08 -2.46 -11.13
CA ILE A 31 -4.14 -3.05 -10.32
C ILE A 31 -3.86 -4.53 -9.96
N ASP A 32 -3.26 -5.29 -10.87
CA ASP A 32 -2.91 -6.70 -10.62
C ASP A 32 -1.86 -6.85 -9.52
N LYS A 33 -0.86 -5.96 -9.50
CA LYS A 33 0.16 -5.96 -8.46
C LYS A 33 -0.43 -5.51 -7.13
N ASP A 34 -1.33 -4.55 -7.14
CA ASP A 34 -2.00 -4.07 -5.93
C ASP A 34 -2.88 -5.15 -5.33
N ARG A 35 -3.68 -5.83 -6.16
CA ARG A 35 -4.47 -7.00 -5.73
C ARG A 35 -3.57 -8.09 -5.15
N SER A 36 -2.49 -8.46 -5.84
CA SER A 36 -1.57 -9.49 -5.36
C SER A 36 -0.90 -9.11 -4.04
N LEU A 37 -0.52 -7.84 -3.88
CA LEU A 37 0.07 -7.34 -2.63
C LEU A 37 -0.97 -7.32 -1.49
N ALA A 38 -2.20 -6.89 -1.79
CA ALA A 38 -3.31 -6.88 -0.84
C ALA A 38 -3.64 -8.29 -0.36
N GLU A 39 -3.80 -9.26 -1.27
CA GLU A 39 -4.06 -10.65 -0.95
C GLU A 39 -2.92 -11.26 -0.13
N LYS A 40 -1.66 -11.03 -0.53
CA LYS A 40 -0.49 -11.59 0.13
C LYS A 40 -0.32 -11.12 1.58
N TYR A 41 -0.64 -9.86 1.86
CA TYR A 41 -0.38 -9.23 3.16
C TYR A 41 -1.65 -8.84 3.91
N GLY A 42 -2.82 -9.25 3.44
CA GLY A 42 -4.11 -9.07 4.10
C GLY A 42 -4.66 -7.64 4.07
N ALA A 43 -4.29 -6.82 3.06
CA ALA A 43 -4.89 -5.49 2.93
C ALA A 43 -6.35 -5.61 2.47
N PRO A 44 -7.32 -5.03 3.18
CA PRO A 44 -8.74 -5.11 2.81
C PRO A 44 -9.08 -4.25 1.58
N ARG A 45 -8.22 -3.31 1.18
CA ARG A 45 -8.50 -2.33 0.11
C ARG A 45 -7.31 -2.14 -0.81
N TYR A 46 -7.60 -1.94 -2.09
CA TYR A 46 -6.63 -1.49 -3.08
C TYR A 46 -7.27 -0.43 -3.98
N TYR A 47 -6.48 0.56 -4.39
CA TYR A 47 -6.95 1.72 -5.14
C TYR A 47 -6.10 1.95 -6.39
N TYR A 48 -6.71 2.50 -7.43
CA TYR A 48 -5.99 3.01 -8.62
C TYR A 48 -5.73 4.52 -8.54
N ASP A 49 -6.40 5.20 -7.61
CA ASP A 49 -6.37 6.63 -7.42
C ASP A 49 -5.77 6.97 -6.05
N ARG A 50 -4.83 7.92 -6.06
CA ARG A 50 -4.09 8.31 -4.86
C ARG A 50 -5.01 9.02 -3.88
N ASP A 51 -5.83 9.95 -4.36
CA ASP A 51 -6.66 10.79 -3.52
C ASP A 51 -7.77 9.97 -2.87
N LEU A 52 -8.25 8.90 -3.52
CA LEU A 52 -9.14 7.92 -2.90
C LEU A 52 -8.48 7.17 -1.74
N LEU A 53 -7.20 6.77 -1.87
CA LEU A 53 -6.47 6.14 -0.76
C LEU A 53 -6.26 7.13 0.38
N LEU A 54 -5.90 8.38 0.08
CA LEU A 54 -5.63 9.42 1.08
C LEU A 54 -6.87 9.86 1.86
N ARG A 55 -8.07 9.67 1.31
CA ARG A 55 -9.34 9.95 1.99
C ARG A 55 -9.84 8.78 2.85
N ASN A 56 -9.14 7.64 2.86
CA ASN A 56 -9.54 6.50 3.67
C ASN A 56 -9.28 6.77 5.15
N GLU A 57 -10.34 6.85 5.94
CA GLU A 57 -10.28 7.11 7.39
C GLU A 57 -9.57 5.99 8.18
N ASP A 58 -9.45 4.77 7.61
CA ASP A 58 -8.68 3.67 8.22
C ASP A 58 -7.15 3.86 8.10
N VAL A 59 -6.69 4.88 7.36
CA VAL A 59 -5.26 5.12 7.07
C VAL A 59 -4.69 6.17 8.02
N ASP A 60 -3.85 5.73 8.96
CA ASP A 60 -3.12 6.64 9.86
C ASP A 60 -1.85 7.21 9.22
N VAL A 61 -1.13 6.39 8.44
CA VAL A 61 0.18 6.72 7.87
C VAL A 61 0.31 6.16 6.47
N VAL A 62 0.96 6.92 5.58
CA VAL A 62 1.22 6.52 4.19
C VAL A 62 2.73 6.41 3.94
N PHE A 63 3.17 5.21 3.56
CA PHE A 63 4.48 5.02 2.93
C PHE A 63 4.33 5.17 1.41
N ILE A 64 5.23 5.96 0.80
CA ILE A 64 5.24 6.26 -0.63
C ILE A 64 6.59 5.82 -1.21
N ASP A 65 6.54 4.87 -2.14
CA ASP A 65 7.67 4.48 -3.01
C ASP A 65 7.25 4.66 -4.46
N GLY A 66 7.68 5.79 -5.02
CA GLY A 66 7.34 6.20 -6.36
C GLY A 66 8.07 7.49 -6.69
N ARG A 67 8.18 7.78 -7.97
CA ARG A 67 8.70 9.07 -8.44
C ARG A 67 7.58 10.08 -8.37
N GLU A 68 7.90 11.29 -7.90
CA GLU A 68 7.02 12.44 -8.11
C GLU A 68 6.95 12.70 -9.61
N VAL A 69 5.76 12.55 -10.19
CA VAL A 69 5.50 12.95 -11.57
C VAL A 69 4.95 14.37 -11.47
N LYS A 70 5.77 15.34 -11.90
CA LYS A 70 5.38 16.75 -11.99
C LYS A 70 4.23 16.95 -12.97
#